data_AF-A0A662UQS9-F1
#
_entry.id   AF-A0A662UQS9-F1
#
_cell.length_a   1.000
_cell.length_b   1.000
_cell.length_c   1.000
_cell.angle_alpha   90.00
_cell.angle_beta   90.00
_cell.angle_gamma   90.00
#
_symmetry.space_group_name_H-M   'P 1'
#
loop_
_entity.id
_entity.type
_entity.pdbx_description
1 polymer ?
#
loop_
_entity_poly.entity_id
_entity_poly.type
_entity_poly.pdbx_seq_one_letter_code
_entity_poly.pdbx_strand_id
1 'polypeptide(L)'
;MSRSLSISDVVRGGFWLYTSSIVNNLSGFFYWMVISATGGPGVVGVVSAVVGFASLIVGLLNLGVGVGSQRFYGLAIGRGDRVGVSRYFWSVFFYALTVYGIVSLCIIYLGLLGYEFSGLSSLMLMFCSVFILFGV
;
A
#
# COMPACT_ATOMS: atom_id res chain seq x y z
N MET A 1 -6.53 28.83 18.27
CA MET A 1 -5.47 28.60 19.27
C MET A 1 -4.36 27.80 18.62
N SER A 2 -3.29 28.44 18.15
CA SER A 2 -2.13 27.75 17.54
C SER A 2 -1.29 27.14 18.66
N ARG A 3 -1.42 25.82 18.89
CA ARG A 3 -0.44 25.09 19.71
C ARG A 3 0.91 25.22 19.03
N SER A 4 1.91 25.78 19.72
CA SER A 4 3.30 25.66 19.31
C SER A 4 3.61 24.18 19.24
N LEU A 5 4.11 23.71 18.09
CA LEU A 5 4.61 22.35 17.94
C LEU A 5 5.76 22.18 18.94
N SER A 6 5.49 21.49 20.05
CA SER A 6 6.54 21.14 20.99
C SER A 6 7.40 20.06 20.35
N ILE A 7 8.73 20.20 20.46
CA ILE A 7 9.69 19.18 20.04
C ILE A 7 9.33 17.82 20.66
N SER A 8 8.76 17.83 21.87
CA SER A 8 8.28 16.62 22.55
C SER A 8 7.14 15.90 21.81
N ASP A 9 6.25 16.62 21.13
CA ASP A 9 5.13 16.01 20.39
C ASP A 9 5.63 15.34 19.10
N VAL A 10 6.60 15.97 18.43
CA VAL A 10 7.25 15.41 17.23
C VAL A 10 8.05 14.16 17.58
N VAL A 11 8.81 14.18 18.68
CA VAL A 11 9.58 13.01 19.14
C VAL A 11 8.65 11.85 19.52
N ARG A 12 7.54 12.12 20.22
CA ARG A 12 6.55 11.07 20.55
C ARG A 12 5.88 10.49 19.30
N GLY A 13 5.48 11.34 18.35
CA GLY A 13 4.91 10.90 17.08
C GLY A 13 5.89 10.05 16.26
N GLY A 14 7.15 10.48 16.17
CA GLY A 14 8.22 9.73 15.49
C GLY A 14 8.52 8.39 16.17
N PHE A 15 8.58 8.37 17.50
CA PHE A 15 8.77 7.14 18.26
C PHE A 15 7.61 6.14 18.05
N TRP A 16 6.37 6.63 18.00
CA TRP A 16 5.20 5.79 17.74
C TRP A 16 5.22 5.19 16.33
N LEU A 17 5.53 6.01 15.32
CA LEU A 17 5.69 5.55 13.95
C LEU A 17 6.80 4.51 13.82
N TYR A 18 7.95 4.74 14.45
CA TYR A 18 9.07 3.81 14.42
C TYR A 18 8.74 2.48 15.11
N THR A 19 8.10 2.53 16.27
CA THR A 19 7.63 1.33 16.99
C THR A 19 6.65 0.54 16.13
N SER A 20 5.71 1.22 15.48
CA SER A 20 4.73 0.59 14.57
C SER A 20 5.43 -0.11 13.40
N SER A 21 6.45 0.53 12.82
CA SER A 21 7.27 -0.07 11.77
C SER A 21 8.00 -1.32 12.24
N ILE A 22 8.58 -1.33 13.44
CA ILE A 22 9.25 -2.50 14.00
C ILE A 22 8.26 -3.67 14.14
N VAL A 23 7.09 -3.42 14.73
CA VAL A 23 6.06 -4.46 14.92
C VAL A 23 5.59 -5.03 13.58
N ASN A 24 5.34 -4.17 12.58
CA ASN A 24 4.95 -4.63 11.25
C ASN A 24 6.04 -5.47 10.57
N ASN A 25 7.31 -5.04 10.63
CA ASN A 25 8.41 -5.78 10.01
C ASN A 25 8.65 -7.14 10.69
N LEU A 26 8.60 -7.19 12.03
CA LEU A 26 8.71 -8.44 12.79
C LEU A 26 7.55 -9.39 12.48
N SER A 27 6.32 -8.88 12.47
CA SER A 27 5.13 -9.68 12.14
C SER A 27 5.22 -10.23 10.72
N GLY A 28 5.65 -9.40 9.76
CA GLY A 28 5.89 -9.82 8.38
C GLY A 28 6.97 -10.90 8.29
N PHE A 29 8.07 -10.78 9.04
CA PHE A 29 9.12 -11.78 9.08
C PHE A 29 8.61 -13.14 9.57
N PHE A 30 7.84 -13.18 10.66
CA PHE A 30 7.25 -14.42 11.15
C PHE A 30 6.24 -15.02 10.15
N TYR A 31 5.44 -14.18 9.51
CA TYR A 31 4.54 -14.62 8.44
C TYR A 31 5.30 -15.31 7.30
N TRP A 32 6.37 -14.68 6.78
CA TRP A 32 7.17 -15.26 5.71
C TRP A 32 7.91 -16.53 6.15
N MET A 33 8.32 -16.62 7.41
CA MET A 33 8.93 -17.83 7.97
C MET A 33 7.94 -19.00 7.98
N VAL A 34 6.69 -18.78 8.41
CA VAL A 34 5.64 -19.80 8.40
C VAL A 34 5.34 -20.26 6.97
N ILE A 35 5.16 -19.33 6.04
CA ILE A 35 4.91 -19.65 4.62
C ILE A 35 6.08 -20.44 4.03
N SER A 36 7.32 -20.09 4.37
CA SER A 36 8.50 -20.82 3.93
C SER A 36 8.54 -22.25 4.46
N ALA A 37 8.17 -22.44 5.73
CA ALA A 37 8.09 -23.76 6.34
C ALA A 37 6.96 -24.63 5.75
N THR A 38 5.83 -24.04 5.35
CA THR A 38 4.67 -24.80 4.84
C THR A 38 4.65 -25.00 3.33
N GLY A 39 5.04 -23.98 2.56
CA GLY A 39 4.95 -23.94 1.10
C GLY A 39 6.25 -24.31 0.38
N GLY A 40 7.37 -24.36 1.11
CA GLY A 40 8.69 -24.60 0.54
C GLY A 40 9.23 -23.42 -0.29
N PRO A 41 10.49 -23.51 -0.73
CA PRO A 41 11.21 -22.37 -1.32
C PRO A 41 10.64 -21.90 -2.66
N GLY A 42 10.09 -22.80 -3.48
CA GLY A 42 9.51 -22.44 -4.78
C GLY A 42 8.26 -21.57 -4.65
N VAL A 43 7.37 -21.91 -3.70
CA VAL A 43 6.15 -21.12 -3.45
C VAL A 43 6.52 -19.74 -2.90
N VAL A 44 7.46 -19.67 -1.95
CA VAL A 44 7.95 -18.38 -1.42
C VAL A 44 8.50 -17.52 -2.57
N GLY A 45 9.35 -18.09 -3.43
CA GLY A 45 9.95 -17.35 -4.54
C GLY A 45 8.90 -16.75 -5.49
N VAL A 46 7.88 -17.54 -5.87
CA VAL A 46 6.78 -17.08 -6.73
C VAL A 46 5.96 -15.99 -6.04
N VAL A 47 5.55 -16.20 -4.79
CA VAL A 47 4.74 -15.24 -4.06
C VAL A 47 5.51 -13.94 -3.83
N SER A 48 6.81 -14.01 -3.50
CA SER A 48 7.67 -12.83 -3.38
C SER A 48 7.82 -12.07 -4.68
N ALA A 49 7.91 -12.75 -5.83
CA ALA A 49 7.96 -12.09 -7.14
C ALA A 49 6.64 -11.37 -7.46
N VAL A 50 5.50 -12.02 -7.22
CA VAL A 50 4.15 -11.44 -7.44
C VAL A 50 3.92 -10.23 -6.53
N VAL A 51 4.17 -10.39 -5.22
CA VAL A 51 3.99 -9.31 -4.24
C VAL A 51 4.99 -8.18 -4.52
N GLY A 52 6.26 -8.49 -4.77
CA GLY A 52 7.27 -7.49 -5.07
C GLY A 52 6.95 -6.66 -6.32
N PHE A 53 6.46 -7.31 -7.38
CA PHE A 53 6.01 -6.62 -8.58
C PHE A 53 4.78 -5.75 -8.31
N ALA A 54 3.77 -6.28 -7.62
CA ALA A 54 2.57 -5.54 -7.25
C ALA A 54 2.92 -4.30 -6.40
N SER A 55 3.73 -4.47 -5.35
CA SER A 55 4.12 -3.36 -4.47
C SER A 55 4.98 -2.31 -5.19
N LEU A 56 5.78 -2.69 -6.19
CA LEU A 56 6.49 -1.72 -7.05
C LEU A 56 5.49 -0.87 -7.82
N ILE A 57 4.52 -1.49 -8.48
CA ILE A 57 3.47 -0.79 -9.24
C ILE A 57 2.65 0.09 -8.29
N VAL A 58 2.17 -0.44 -7.17
CA VAL A 58 1.41 0.33 -6.17
C VAL A 58 2.22 1.51 -5.65
N GLY A 59 3.51 1.34 -5.38
CA GLY A 59 4.40 2.42 -4.96
C GLY A 59 4.50 3.53 -6.00
N LEU A 60 4.64 3.17 -7.28
CA LEU A 60 4.62 4.12 -8.40
C LEU A 60 3.27 4.80 -8.58
N LEU A 61 2.16 4.13 -8.29
CA LEU A 61 0.82 4.71 -8.44
C LEU A 61 0.43 5.58 -7.26
N ASN A 62 0.91 5.28 -6.05
CA ASN A 62 0.59 6.06 -4.87
C ASN A 62 1.32 7.41 -4.86
N LEU A 63 2.58 7.48 -5.34
CA LEU A 63 3.43 8.70 -5.35
C LEU A 63 3.39 9.53 -4.05
N GLY A 64 3.12 8.90 -2.91
CA GLY A 64 3.01 9.57 -1.62
C GLY A 64 1.68 10.29 -1.37
N VAL A 65 0.64 10.11 -2.19
CA VAL A 65 -0.71 10.64 -1.95
C VAL A 65 -1.26 10.15 -0.60
N GLY A 66 -0.99 8.90 -0.24
CA GLY A 66 -1.34 8.35 1.07
C GLY A 66 -0.70 9.13 2.23
N VAL A 67 0.57 9.48 2.12
CA VAL A 67 1.29 10.25 3.15
C VAL A 67 0.88 11.73 3.14
N GLY A 68 0.76 12.33 1.96
CA GLY A 68 0.38 13.73 1.78
C GLY A 68 -1.04 14.03 2.29
N SER A 69 -1.97 13.09 2.11
CA SER A 69 -3.35 13.21 2.60
C SER A 69 -3.46 13.29 4.12
N GLN A 70 -2.54 12.64 4.87
CA GLN A 70 -2.52 12.69 6.34
C GLN A 70 -2.42 14.12 6.88
N ARG A 71 -1.69 15.00 6.18
CA ARG A 71 -1.62 16.42 6.52
C ARG A 71 -2.99 17.10 6.43
N PHE A 72 -3.75 16.83 5.37
CA PHE A 72 -5.06 17.43 5.14
C PHE A 72 -6.10 16.89 6.13
N TYR A 73 -6.05 15.59 6.45
CA TYR A 73 -6.86 15.01 7.52
C TYR A 73 -6.57 15.66 8.86
N GLY A 74 -5.29 15.80 9.24
CA GLY A 74 -4.90 16.46 10.49
C GLY A 74 -5.37 17.91 10.59
N LEU A 75 -5.31 18.66 9.48
CA LEU A 75 -5.82 20.04 9.42
C LEU A 75 -7.34 20.13 9.62
N ALA A 76 -8.11 19.26 8.96
CA ALA A 76 -9.57 19.26 9.05
C ALA A 76 -10.06 18.79 10.43
N ILE A 77 -9.45 17.74 10.98
CA ILE A 77 -9.73 17.25 12.34
C ILE A 77 -9.39 18.33 13.37
N GLY A 78 -8.24 18.99 13.23
CA GLY A 78 -7.81 20.07 14.13
C GLY A 78 -8.74 21.29 14.14
N ARG A 79 -9.51 21.49 13.06
CA ARG A 79 -10.53 22.55 12.94
C ARG A 79 -11.94 22.09 13.35
N GLY A 80 -12.14 20.81 13.67
CA GLY A 80 -13.46 20.23 13.96
C GLY A 80 -14.37 20.11 12.73
N ASP A 81 -13.82 20.27 11.52
CA ASP A 81 -14.59 20.25 10.27
C ASP A 81 -14.79 18.82 9.76
N ARG A 82 -15.89 18.19 10.22
CA ARG A 82 -16.25 16.82 9.82
C ARG A 82 -16.55 16.70 8.32
N VAL A 83 -17.07 17.76 7.70
CA VAL A 83 -17.39 17.75 6.26
C VAL A 83 -16.10 17.77 5.45
N GLY A 84 -15.13 18.58 5.85
CA GLY A 84 -13.79 18.62 5.26
C GLY A 84 -13.07 17.28 5.33
N VAL A 85 -13.10 16.60 6.49
CA VAL A 85 -12.50 15.25 6.64
C VAL A 85 -13.12 14.25 5.65
N SER A 86 -14.46 14.20 5.59
CA SER A 86 -15.18 13.31 4.67
C SER A 86 -14.81 13.63 3.22
N ARG A 87 -14.78 14.90 2.84
CA ARG A 87 -14.42 15.33 1.48
C ARG A 87 -13.02 14.87 1.09
N TYR A 88 -12.02 15.08 1.95
CA TYR A 88 -10.65 14.63 1.68
C TYR A 88 -10.56 13.10 1.61
N PHE A 89 -11.33 12.38 2.45
CA PHE A 89 -11.34 10.92 2.44
C PHE A 89 -11.87 10.40 1.10
N TRP A 90 -13.04 10.89 0.69
CA TRP A 90 -13.66 10.48 -0.57
C TRP A 90 -12.82 10.87 -1.78
N SER A 91 -12.19 12.05 -1.79
CA SER A 91 -11.30 12.44 -2.89
C SER A 91 -10.12 11.48 -3.06
N VAL A 92 -9.46 11.08 -1.96
CA VAL A 92 -8.34 10.13 -2.01
C VAL A 92 -8.82 8.73 -2.37
N PHE A 93 -9.98 8.32 -1.85
CA PHE A 93 -10.60 7.04 -2.16
C PHE A 93 -10.93 6.91 -3.65
N PHE A 94 -11.59 7.89 -4.24
CA PHE A 94 -11.91 7.87 -5.68
C PHE A 94 -10.67 7.95 -6.55
N TYR A 95 -9.66 8.72 -6.13
CA TYR A 95 -8.36 8.73 -6.79
C TYR A 95 -7.73 7.33 -6.80
N ALA A 96 -7.63 6.68 -5.64
CA ALA A 96 -7.04 5.35 -5.52
C ALA A 96 -7.83 4.32 -6.34
N LEU A 97 -9.16 4.32 -6.23
CA LEU A 97 -10.03 3.41 -6.98
C LEU A 97 -9.84 3.56 -8.50
N THR A 98 -9.74 4.80 -8.98
CA THR A 98 -9.58 5.07 -10.42
C THR A 98 -8.20 4.64 -10.90
N VAL A 99 -7.14 5.07 -10.21
CA VAL A 99 -5.76 4.79 -10.64
C VAL A 99 -5.43 3.30 -10.52
N TYR A 100 -5.72 2.70 -9.37
CA TYR A 100 -5.46 1.27 -9.15
C TYR A 100 -6.37 0.41 -10.00
N GLY A 101 -7.64 0.81 -10.17
CA GLY A 101 -8.60 0.12 -11.03
C GLY A 101 -8.15 0.08 -12.49
N ILE A 102 -7.76 1.23 -13.06
CA ILE A 102 -7.30 1.29 -14.46
C ILE A 102 -6.06 0.41 -14.67
N VAL A 103 -5.06 0.51 -13.79
CA VAL A 103 -3.82 -0.26 -13.96
C VAL A 103 -4.04 -1.75 -13.73
N SER A 104 -4.86 -2.11 -12.74
CA SER A 104 -5.27 -3.50 -12.52
C SER A 104 -5.98 -4.07 -13.76
N LEU A 105 -6.90 -3.32 -14.36
CA LEU A 105 -7.59 -3.72 -15.59
C LEU A 105 -6.63 -3.86 -16.78
N CYS A 106 -5.62 -3.01 -16.91
CA CYS A 106 -4.59 -3.16 -17.94
C CYS A 106 -3.76 -4.44 -17.73
N ILE A 107 -3.34 -4.72 -16.50
CA ILE A 107 -2.50 -5.88 -16.19
C ILE A 107 -3.28 -7.20 -16.32
N ILE A 108 -4.53 -7.25 -15.85
CA ILE A 108 -5.36 -8.45 -16.01
C ILE A 108 -5.64 -8.72 -17.49
N TYR A 109 -5.85 -7.68 -18.31
CA TYR A 109 -6.01 -7.82 -19.75
C TYR A 109 -4.75 -8.40 -20.41
N LEU A 110 -3.56 -7.93 -20.03
CA LEU A 110 -2.29 -8.49 -20.49
C LEU A 110 -2.11 -9.96 -20.06
N GLY A 111 -2.53 -10.29 -18.83
CA GLY A 111 -2.55 -11.67 -18.35
C GLY A 111 -3.48 -12.55 -19.19
N LEU A 112 -4.69 -12.09 -19.50
CA LEU A 112 -5.67 -12.83 -20.32
C LEU A 112 -5.20 -13.06 -21.76
N LEU A 113 -4.37 -12.17 -22.31
CA LEU A 113 -3.74 -12.35 -23.63
C LEU A 113 -2.62 -13.40 -23.63
N GLY A 114 -2.29 -13.99 -22.47
CA GLY A 114 -1.24 -15.00 -22.34
C GLY A 114 0.16 -14.40 -22.37
N TYR A 115 0.32 -13.10 -22.09
CA TYR A 115 1.63 -12.48 -22.07
C TYR A 115 2.44 -12.97 -20.86
N GLU A 116 3.69 -13.34 -21.10
CA GLU A 116 4.65 -13.67 -20.05
C GLU A 116 5.66 -12.54 -19.95
N PHE A 117 5.73 -11.88 -18.80
CA PHE A 117 6.62 -10.73 -18.60
C PHE A 117 7.71 -11.06 -17.59
N SER A 118 8.97 -11.05 -18.03
CA SER A 118 10.15 -11.17 -17.15
C SER A 118 10.11 -12.40 -16.20
N GLY A 119 9.60 -13.54 -16.70
CA GLY A 119 9.47 -14.77 -15.92
C GLY A 119 8.20 -14.88 -15.06
N LEU A 120 7.33 -13.86 -15.07
CA LEU A 120 5.98 -13.95 -14.51
C LEU A 120 5.05 -14.59 -15.55
N SER A 121 4.48 -15.74 -15.19
CA SER A 121 3.44 -16.40 -15.98
C SER A 121 2.17 -15.54 -16.05
N SER A 122 1.35 -15.73 -17.09
CA SER A 122 0.03 -15.11 -17.24
C SER A 122 -0.82 -15.17 -15.96
N LEU A 123 -0.83 -16.30 -15.26
CA LEU A 123 -1.58 -16.49 -14.02
C LEU A 123 -0.98 -15.68 -12.84
N MET A 124 0.33 -15.47 -12.82
CA MET A 124 1.00 -14.59 -11.84
C MET A 124 0.63 -13.12 -12.08
N LEU A 125 0.54 -12.69 -13.34
CA LEU A 125 0.09 -11.33 -13.69
C LEU A 125 -1.37 -11.09 -13.26
N MET A 126 -2.24 -12.10 -13.37
CA MET A 126 -3.60 -11.99 -12.84
C MET A 126 -3.59 -11.78 -11.32
N PHE A 127 -2.79 -12.54 -10.56
CA PHE A 127 -2.64 -12.30 -9.11
C PHE A 127 -2.06 -10.93 -8.78
N CYS A 128 -1.06 -10.45 -9.52
CA CYS A 128 -0.54 -9.09 -9.37
C CYS A 128 -1.66 -8.05 -9.55
N SER A 129 -2.52 -8.20 -10.55
CA SER A 129 -3.61 -7.26 -10.80
C SER A 129 -4.58 -7.14 -9.61
N VAL A 130 -4.85 -8.25 -8.92
CA VAL A 130 -5.71 -8.27 -7.73
C VAL A 130 -5.03 -7.53 -6.57
N PHE A 131 -3.75 -7.77 -6.31
CA PHE A 131 -3.01 -7.04 -5.27
C PHE A 131 -2.93 -5.54 -5.54
N ILE A 132 -2.67 -5.16 -6.79
CA ILE A 132 -2.65 -3.76 -7.22
C ILE A 132 -3.99 -3.08 -6.99
N LEU A 133 -5.11 -3.76 -7.25
CA LEU A 133 -6.46 -3.23 -7.02
C LEU A 133 -6.69 -2.89 -5.53
N PHE A 134 -6.19 -3.72 -4.62
CA PHE A 134 -6.26 -3.48 -3.18
C PHE A 134 -5.22 -2.48 -2.67
N GLY A 135 -4.28 -2.06 -3.52
CA GLY A 135 -3.20 -1.15 -3.12
C GLY A 135 -2.20 -1.80 -2.16
N VAL A 136 -1.96 -3.09 -2.32
CA VAL A 136 -0.97 -3.88 -1.55
C VAL A 136 0.16 -4.36 -2.46
#